data_AF-A0A2L1U7F7-F1
#
_entry.id   AF-A0A2L1U7F7-F1
#
_cell.length_a   1.000
_cell.length_b   1.000
_cell.length_c   1.000
_cell.angle_alpha   90.00
_cell.angle_beta   90.00
_cell.angle_gamma   90.00
#
_symmetry.space_group_name_H-M   'P 1'
#
loop_
_entity.id
_entity.type
_entity.pdbx_description
1 polymer ?
#
loop_
_entity_poly.entity_id
_entity_poly.type
_entity_poly.pdbx_seq_one_letter_code
_entity_poly.pdbx_strand_id
1 'polypeptide(L)'
;MADLEFVVYSGEYDRKEFYSHMGKYFAEDQYKRQLPYLKNQDGKVWFVAFGGGEVAAFSSLQEKKNKIVFSSGYVEERYRKSGVWEQMIKLRLDYVSGSDKPIEIATDKDYLVATLKKYQFNMVRETKNYTFMERVDE
;
A
#
# COMPACT_ATOMS: atom_id res chain seq x y z
N MET A 1 -11.20 4.64 18.16
CA MET A 1 -10.68 4.19 16.85
C MET A 1 -11.51 2.98 16.45
N ALA A 2 -11.82 2.80 15.16
CA ALA A 2 -12.41 1.53 14.75
C ALA A 2 -11.38 0.43 15.03
N ASP A 3 -11.79 -0.66 15.66
CA ASP A 3 -10.94 -1.84 15.79
C ASP A 3 -10.73 -2.39 14.38
N LEU A 4 -9.50 -2.22 13.88
CA LEU A 4 -9.09 -2.70 12.58
C LEU A 4 -8.20 -3.93 12.77
N GLU A 5 -8.52 -4.98 12.03
CA GLU A 5 -7.69 -6.17 11.90
C GLU A 5 -6.81 -6.02 10.66
N PHE A 6 -5.53 -6.39 10.76
CA PHE A 6 -4.60 -6.29 9.64
C PHE A 6 -4.11 -7.68 9.24
N VAL A 7 -4.28 -8.00 7.96
CA VAL A 7 -3.84 -9.28 7.37
C VAL A 7 -2.79 -9.01 6.29
N VAL A 8 -1.75 -9.83 6.28
CA VAL A 8 -0.67 -9.79 5.29
C VAL A 8 -0.71 -11.04 4.42
N TYR A 9 -0.90 -10.85 3.12
CA TYR A 9 -0.88 -11.92 2.10
C TYR A 9 0.47 -11.89 1.40
N SER A 10 1.34 -12.85 1.72
CA SER A 10 2.70 -12.99 1.19
C SER A 10 3.01 -14.46 0.86
N GLY A 11 3.90 -14.71 -0.10
CA GLY A 11 4.27 -16.06 -0.50
C GLY A 11 3.08 -16.90 -1.01
N GLU A 12 2.95 -18.13 -0.51
CA GLU A 12 1.83 -19.03 -0.79
C GLU A 12 0.67 -18.77 0.17
N TYR A 13 -0.17 -17.78 -0.15
CA TYR A 13 -1.41 -17.50 0.59
C TYR A 13 -2.64 -18.08 -0.11
N ASP A 14 -3.75 -18.25 0.62
CA ASP A 14 -5.02 -18.66 0.05
C ASP A 14 -5.58 -17.56 -0.87
N ARG A 15 -5.39 -17.76 -2.18
CA ARG A 15 -5.87 -16.82 -3.19
C ARG A 15 -7.40 -16.72 -3.22
N LYS A 16 -8.11 -17.79 -2.90
CA LYS A 16 -9.58 -17.79 -2.90
C LYS A 16 -10.09 -16.87 -1.79
N GLU A 17 -9.51 -16.98 -0.60
CA GLU A 17 -9.83 -16.11 0.53
C GLU A 17 -9.45 -14.65 0.23
N PHE A 18 -8.23 -14.38 -0.24
CA PHE A 18 -7.82 -13.05 -0.68
C PHE A 18 -8.80 -12.43 -1.70
N TYR A 19 -9.17 -13.16 -2.75
CA TYR A 19 -10.09 -12.65 -3.78
C TYR A 19 -11.53 -12.56 -3.30
N SER A 20 -11.92 -13.29 -2.25
CA SER A 20 -13.25 -13.12 -1.63
C SER A 20 -13.40 -11.73 -1.00
N HIS A 21 -12.30 -11.16 -0.49
CA HIS A 21 -12.28 -9.82 0.10
C HIS A 21 -11.94 -8.73 -0.93
N MET A 22 -10.93 -8.98 -1.75
CA MET A 22 -10.37 -7.96 -2.64
C MET A 22 -10.99 -7.95 -4.04
N GLY A 23 -11.77 -8.98 -4.40
CA GLY A 23 -12.30 -9.19 -5.75
C GLY A 23 -13.03 -7.98 -6.31
N LYS A 24 -13.85 -7.30 -5.50
CA LYS A 24 -14.60 -6.10 -5.94
C LYS A 24 -13.69 -4.99 -6.45
N TYR A 25 -12.54 -4.76 -5.83
CA TYR A 25 -11.60 -3.71 -6.22
C TYR A 25 -10.95 -3.99 -7.58
N PHE A 26 -10.78 -5.26 -7.92
CA PHE A 26 -10.26 -5.69 -9.22
C PHE A 26 -11.34 -5.76 -10.30
N ALA A 27 -12.59 -6.04 -9.93
CA ALA A 27 -13.66 -6.38 -10.89
C ALA A 27 -14.59 -5.21 -11.23
N GLU A 28 -15.01 -4.43 -10.24
CA GLU A 28 -16.06 -3.42 -10.43
C GLU A 28 -15.54 -2.15 -11.12
N ASP A 29 -16.35 -1.60 -12.03
CA ASP A 29 -15.96 -0.46 -12.86
C ASP A 29 -15.64 0.79 -12.04
N GLN A 30 -16.33 0.99 -10.92
CA GLN A 30 -16.05 2.13 -10.02
C GLN A 30 -14.62 2.11 -9.49
N TYR A 31 -14.09 0.93 -9.16
CA TYR A 31 -12.74 0.77 -8.64
C TYR A 31 -11.73 0.67 -9.78
N LYS A 32 -12.06 0.05 -10.91
CA LYS A 32 -11.21 0.06 -12.11
C LYS A 32 -10.92 1.47 -12.61
N ARG A 33 -11.91 2.38 -12.55
CA ARG A 33 -11.71 3.79 -12.92
C ARG A 33 -10.83 4.54 -11.92
N GLN A 34 -10.98 4.27 -10.62
CA GLN A 34 -10.18 4.90 -9.57
C GLN A 34 -8.75 4.33 -9.49
N LEU A 35 -8.60 3.05 -9.78
CA LEU A 35 -7.39 2.26 -9.59
C LEU A 35 -7.06 1.46 -10.87
N PRO A 36 -6.87 2.11 -12.02
CA PRO A 36 -6.64 1.42 -13.30
C PRO A 36 -5.33 0.60 -13.32
N TYR A 37 -4.42 0.90 -12.40
CA TYR A 37 -3.15 0.18 -12.21
C TYR A 37 -3.28 -1.04 -11.29
N LEU A 38 -4.45 -1.30 -10.70
CA LEU A 38 -4.63 -2.33 -9.69
C LEU A 38 -4.59 -3.73 -10.32
N LYS A 39 -3.55 -4.47 -9.99
CA LYS A 39 -3.38 -5.87 -10.39
C LYS A 39 -2.67 -6.65 -9.31
N ASN A 40 -3.09 -7.90 -9.14
CA ASN A 40 -2.35 -8.89 -8.37
C ASN A 40 -1.32 -9.55 -9.28
N GLN A 41 -0.08 -9.63 -8.82
CA GLN A 41 1.04 -10.21 -9.58
C GLN A 41 1.83 -11.12 -8.66
N ASP A 42 2.54 -12.08 -9.23
CA ASP A 42 3.37 -12.98 -8.44
C ASP A 42 4.47 -12.21 -7.71
N GLY A 43 4.74 -12.62 -6.47
CA GLY A 43 5.67 -11.94 -5.57
C GLY A 43 5.16 -10.59 -5.04
N LYS A 44 3.91 -10.21 -5.32
CA LYS A 44 3.31 -9.01 -4.71
C LYS A 44 2.76 -9.36 -3.33
N VAL A 45 3.18 -8.59 -2.33
CA VAL A 45 2.71 -8.72 -0.95
C VAL A 45 1.57 -7.72 -0.75
N TRP A 46 0.46 -8.19 -0.22
CA TRP A 46 -0.71 -7.35 0.08
C TRP A 46 -0.90 -7.20 1.58
N PHE A 47 -1.26 -6.00 1.98
CA PHE A 47 -1.63 -5.63 3.33
C PHE A 47 -3.07 -5.18 3.26
N VAL A 48 -3.95 -5.80 4.03
CA VAL A 48 -5.38 -5.50 4.02
C VAL A 48 -5.83 -5.24 5.45
N ALA A 49 -6.43 -4.08 5.67
CA ALA A 49 -7.08 -3.73 6.92
C ALA A 49 -8.56 -4.04 6.80
N PHE A 50 -9.14 -4.70 7.79
CA PHE A 50 -10.55 -5.03 7.89
C PHE A 50 -11.20 -4.29 9.04
N GLY A 51 -12.39 -3.74 8.82
CA GLY A 51 -13.22 -3.12 9.85
C GLY A 51 -14.67 -3.56 9.69
N GLY A 52 -15.23 -4.18 10.73
CA GLY A 52 -16.59 -4.73 10.68
C GLY A 52 -16.75 -5.85 9.65
N GLY A 53 -15.73 -6.67 9.44
CA GLY A 53 -15.75 -7.78 8.48
C GLY A 53 -15.56 -7.40 7.01
N GLU A 54 -15.35 -6.12 6.71
CA GLU A 54 -15.13 -5.62 5.35
C GLU A 54 -13.77 -4.94 5.22
N VAL A 55 -13.23 -4.91 4.01
CA VAL A 55 -11.98 -4.19 3.72
C VAL A 55 -12.15 -2.70 4.01
N ALA A 56 -11.32 -2.17 4.90
CA ALA A 56 -11.24 -0.77 5.29
C ALA A 56 -10.15 -0.02 4.51
N ALA A 57 -9.03 -0.68 4.27
CA ALA A 57 -7.92 -0.16 3.48
C ALA A 57 -7.08 -1.32 2.95
N PHE A 58 -6.33 -1.05 1.89
CA PHE A 58 -5.29 -1.96 1.45
C PHE A 58 -4.10 -1.21 0.90
N SER A 59 -2.95 -1.87 0.91
CA SER A 59 -1.76 -1.42 0.22
C SER A 59 -0.94 -2.62 -0.17
N SER A 60 0.07 -2.42 -1.01
CA SER A 60 0.96 -3.50 -1.41
C SER A 60 2.40 -3.05 -1.46
N LEU A 61 3.29 -4.03 -1.54
CA LEU A 61 4.65 -3.84 -1.98
C LEU A 61 5.05 -4.94 -2.96
N GLN A 62 6.10 -4.65 -3.71
CA GLN A 62 6.79 -5.66 -4.50
C GLN A 62 8.28 -5.51 -4.31
N GLU A 63 8.91 -6.61 -3.92
CA GLU A 63 10.36 -6.67 -3.86
C GLU A 63 10.92 -6.88 -5.27
N LYS A 64 11.90 -6.06 -5.64
CA LYS A 64 12.67 -6.16 -6.87
C LYS A 64 14.12 -6.48 -6.50
N LYS A 65 14.94 -6.73 -7.53
CA LYS A 65 16.36 -7.07 -7.35
C LYS A 65 17.10 -6.02 -6.51
N ASN A 66 16.90 -4.73 -6.78
CA ASN A 66 17.69 -3.63 -6.19
C ASN A 66 16.86 -2.68 -5.32
N LYS A 67 15.56 -2.93 -5.13
CA LYS A 67 14.66 -2.02 -4.42
C LYS A 67 13.38 -2.71 -4.00
N ILE A 68 12.66 -2.09 -3.08
CA ILE A 68 11.29 -2.44 -2.71
C ILE A 68 10.37 -1.32 -3.20
N VAL A 69 9.26 -1.67 -3.84
CA VAL A 69 8.32 -0.67 -4.36
C VAL A 69 6.99 -0.77 -3.63
N PHE A 70 6.67 0.25 -2.85
CA PHE A 70 5.35 0.42 -2.23
C PHE A 70 4.36 0.91 -3.29
N SER A 71 3.23 0.22 -3.43
CA SER A 71 2.25 0.50 -4.49
C SER A 71 0.82 0.10 -4.11
N SER A 72 -0.13 0.40 -4.99
CA SER A 72 -1.55 0.00 -4.89
C SER A 72 -2.21 0.29 -3.54
N GLY A 73 -2.13 1.54 -3.07
CA GLY A 73 -2.78 1.99 -1.85
C GLY A 73 -4.20 2.49 -2.06
N TYR A 74 -5.13 2.10 -1.18
CA TYR A 74 -6.49 2.61 -1.16
C TYR A 74 -7.05 2.61 0.27
N VAL A 75 -7.90 3.58 0.58
CA VAL A 75 -8.65 3.67 1.83
C VAL A 75 -10.11 3.93 1.49
N GLU A 76 -10.99 3.05 1.97
CA GLU A 76 -12.43 3.22 1.85
C GLU A 76 -12.88 4.54 2.47
N GLU A 77 -13.85 5.19 1.85
CA GLU A 77 -14.22 6.56 2.20
C GLU A 77 -14.55 6.74 3.68
N ARG A 78 -15.29 5.79 4.26
CA ARG A 78 -15.68 5.78 5.68
C ARG A 78 -14.50 5.69 6.66
N TYR A 79 -13.33 5.22 6.21
CA TYR A 79 -12.11 5.12 7.01
C TYR A 79 -11.06 6.17 6.67
N ARG A 80 -11.34 7.12 5.76
CA ARG A 80 -10.40 8.21 5.48
C ARG A 80 -10.24 9.11 6.70
N LYS A 81 -9.06 9.72 6.85
CA LYS A 81 -8.69 10.59 7.98
C LYS A 81 -8.77 9.90 9.36
N SER A 82 -8.91 8.58 9.43
CA SER A 82 -8.92 7.80 10.68
C SER A 82 -7.53 7.40 11.18
N GLY A 83 -6.47 7.71 10.42
CA GLY A 83 -5.10 7.24 10.68
C GLY A 83 -4.78 5.87 10.08
N VAL A 84 -5.75 5.15 9.48
CA VAL A 84 -5.50 3.82 8.88
C VAL A 84 -4.36 3.84 7.85
N TRP A 85 -4.26 4.89 7.02
CA TRP A 85 -3.19 4.97 6.04
C TRP A 85 -1.79 5.04 6.67
N GLU A 86 -1.64 5.78 7.78
CA GLU A 86 -0.37 5.85 8.50
C GLU A 86 -0.01 4.48 9.12
N GLN A 87 -1.01 3.72 9.60
CA GLN A 87 -0.81 2.35 10.05
C GLN A 87 -0.39 1.41 8.91
N MET A 88 -0.98 1.55 7.71
CA MET A 88 -0.57 0.78 6.52
C MET A 88 0.86 1.11 6.06
N ILE A 89 1.33 2.34 6.24
CA ILE A 89 2.75 2.67 5.98
C ILE A 89 3.64 1.95 7.00
N LYS A 90 3.34 2.07 8.30
CA LYS A 90 4.11 1.39 9.36
C LYS A 90 4.20 -0.11 9.14
N LEU A 91 3.06 -0.76 8.92
CA LEU A 91 2.99 -2.21 8.69
C LEU A 91 3.86 -2.66 7.51
N ARG A 92 3.91 -1.87 6.44
CA ARG A 92 4.78 -2.17 5.30
C ARG A 92 6.25 -1.93 5.59
N LEU A 93 6.59 -0.89 6.36
CA LEU A 93 7.96 -0.63 6.79
C LEU A 93 8.45 -1.74 7.74
N ASP A 94 7.63 -2.13 8.70
CA ASP A 94 7.93 -3.21 9.63
C ASP A 94 8.16 -4.54 8.88
N TYR A 95 7.31 -4.84 7.89
CA TYR A 95 7.46 -6.05 7.05
C TYR A 95 8.80 -6.10 6.30
N VAL A 96 9.36 -4.96 5.93
CA VAL A 96 10.63 -4.89 5.19
C VAL A 96 11.80 -4.47 6.08
N SER A 97 11.60 -4.39 7.40
CA SER A 97 12.66 -4.05 8.33
C SER A 97 13.82 -5.03 8.22
N GLY A 98 15.05 -4.51 8.17
CA GLY A 98 16.26 -5.31 7.98
C GLY A 98 16.61 -5.62 6.51
N SER A 99 15.88 -5.09 5.54
CA SER A 99 16.29 -5.10 4.13
C SER A 99 17.19 -3.90 3.83
N ASP A 100 18.37 -4.15 3.27
CA ASP A 100 19.30 -3.11 2.79
C ASP A 100 18.84 -2.42 1.49
N LYS A 101 17.71 -2.86 0.92
CA LYS A 101 17.19 -2.30 -0.33
C LYS A 101 16.47 -0.98 -0.09
N PRO A 102 16.69 0.04 -0.95
CA PRO A 102 15.90 1.27 -0.91
C PRO A 102 14.42 0.96 -1.13
N ILE A 103 13.57 1.70 -0.42
CA ILE A 103 12.12 1.64 -0.48
C ILE A 103 11.63 2.84 -1.29
N GLU A 104 11.01 2.57 -2.44
CA GLU A 104 10.44 3.60 -3.30
C GLU A 104 8.92 3.63 -3.21
N ILE A 105 8.36 4.84 -3.32
CA ILE A 105 6.94 5.07 -3.54
C ILE A 105 6.75 6.25 -4.50
N ALA A 106 5.81 6.11 -5.43
CA ALA A 106 5.38 7.19 -6.31
C ALA A 106 3.96 7.63 -5.95
N THR A 107 3.70 8.93 -5.92
CA THR A 107 2.38 9.47 -5.62
C THR A 107 2.10 10.74 -6.41
N ASP A 108 0.84 10.94 -6.79
CA ASP A 108 0.31 12.16 -7.39
C ASP A 108 -0.39 13.07 -6.35
N LYS A 109 -0.26 12.75 -5.04
CA LYS A 109 -0.96 13.44 -3.95
C LYS A 109 0.01 14.11 -2.97
N ASP A 110 -0.07 15.42 -2.85
CA ASP A 110 0.80 16.21 -1.97
C ASP A 110 0.68 15.82 -0.48
N TYR A 111 -0.53 15.48 -0.03
CA TYR A 111 -0.73 15.06 1.37
C TYR A 111 -0.01 13.75 1.70
N LEU A 112 0.20 12.88 0.71
CA LEU A 112 0.97 11.65 0.87
C LEU A 112 2.46 11.98 0.99
N VAL A 113 2.98 12.93 0.22
CA VAL A 113 4.37 13.40 0.33
C VAL A 113 4.65 13.90 1.75
N ALA A 114 3.77 14.73 2.32
CA ALA A 114 3.92 15.22 3.70
C ALA A 114 3.93 14.08 4.73
N THR A 115 3.08 13.07 4.54
CA THR A 115 3.03 11.89 5.41
C THR A 115 4.31 11.06 5.30
N LEU A 116 4.79 10.81 4.08
CA LEU A 116 5.98 10.02 3.81
C LEU A 116 7.26 10.66 4.38
N LYS A 117 7.37 11.99 4.34
CA LYS A 117 8.48 12.72 4.99
C LYS A 117 8.58 12.42 6.49
N LYS A 118 7.46 12.20 7.20
CA LYS A 118 7.47 11.80 8.62
C LYS A 118 8.12 10.43 8.83
N TYR A 119 8.11 9.58 7.80
CA TYR A 119 8.70 8.25 7.79
C TYR A 119 10.06 8.22 7.08
N GLN A 120 10.77 9.36 7.04
CA GLN A 120 12.13 9.49 6.49
C GLN A 120 12.24 9.19 4.99
N PHE A 121 11.13 9.24 4.25
CA PHE A 121 11.21 9.27 2.80
C PHE A 121 11.61 10.67 2.32
N ASN A 122 12.56 10.71 1.40
CA ASN A 122 13.05 11.92 0.74
C ASN A 122 12.59 11.95 -0.72
N MET A 123 12.34 13.13 -1.26
CA MET A 123 12.03 13.28 -2.68
C MET A 123 13.30 13.06 -3.50
N VAL A 124 13.25 12.14 -4.46
CA VAL A 124 14.37 11.83 -5.37
C VAL A 124 14.12 12.30 -6.79
N ARG A 125 12.85 12.39 -7.19
CA ARG A 125 12.45 12.84 -8.52
C ARG A 125 11.04 13.38 -8.50
N GLU A 126 10.80 14.39 -9.32
CA GLU A 126 9.46 14.90 -9.59
C GLU A 126 9.22 14.94 -11.10
N THR A 127 7.97 14.70 -11.49
CA THR A 127 7.48 14.82 -12.86
C THR A 127 6.19 15.62 -12.83
N LYS A 128 5.66 15.99 -14.00
CA LYS A 128 4.37 16.69 -14.10
C LYS A 128 3.23 16.01 -13.33
N ASN A 129 3.24 14.68 -13.24
CA ASN A 129 2.11 13.90 -12.72
C ASN A 129 2.42 13.17 -11.40
N TYR A 130 3.69 13.04 -11.02
CA TYR A 130 4.10 12.20 -9.90
C TYR A 130 5.34 12.74 -9.20
N THR A 131 5.30 12.65 -7.88
CA THR A 131 6.45 12.77 -6.97
C THR A 131 6.93 11.37 -6.60
N PHE A 132 8.23 11.13 -6.76
CA PHE A 132 8.91 9.90 -6.39
C PHE A 132 9.68 10.13 -5.10
N MET A 133 9.40 9.30 -4.12
CA MET A 133 9.94 9.37 -2.78
C MET A 133 10.69 8.07 -2.48
N GLU A 134 11.85 8.18 -1.84
CA GLU A 134 12.71 7.05 -1.49
C GLU A 134 13.11 7.12 -0.02
N ARG A 135 13.19 5.96 0.62
CA ARG A 135 13.79 5.76 1.94
C ARG A 135 14.89 4.73 1.82
N VAL A 136 16.04 5.02 2.42
CA VAL A 136 17.13 4.06 2.61
C VAL A 136 17.20 3.84 4.12
N ASP A 137 17.05 2.60 4.56
CA ASP A 137 17.33 2.25 5.95
C ASP A 137 18.85 2.17 6.10
N GLU A 138 19.40 2.99 7.01
CA GLU A 138 20.84 3.01 7.37
C GLU A 138 21.18 1.94 8.41
#